data_AF-A0A494XBD7-F1
#
_entry.id   AF-A0A494XBD7-F1
#
_cell.length_a   1.000
_cell.length_b   1.000
_cell.length_c   1.000
_cell.angle_alpha   90.00
_cell.angle_beta   90.00
_cell.angle_gamma   90.00
#
_symmetry.space_group_name_H-M   'P 1'
#
loop_
_entity.id
_entity.type
_entity.pdbx_description
1 polymer ?
#
loop_
_entity_poly.entity_id
_entity_poly.type
_entity_poly.pdbx_seq_one_letter_code
_entity_poly.pdbx_strand_id
1 'polypeptide(L)'
;MTERTKEELFEEYSRLEEQETRLFLQIETCEKCVSGILGQLYLHGDKIDLLTIEDVLTLVHNKEQEFRTELLHLQLTKMMVSFRHSKAIGENRPLEDRDEE
;
A
#
# COMPACT_ATOMS: atom_id res chain seq x y z
N MET A 1 5.42 28.09 -6.33
CA MET A 1 5.21 26.91 -5.48
C MET A 1 6.00 27.13 -4.21
N THR A 2 5.35 27.20 -3.06
CA THR A 2 6.01 27.39 -1.76
C THR A 2 6.81 26.13 -1.43
N GLU A 3 8.10 26.27 -1.13
CA GLU A 3 8.91 25.16 -0.62
C GLU A 3 8.36 24.75 0.75
N ARG A 4 8.03 23.45 0.89
CA ARG A 4 7.56 22.85 2.15
C ARG A 4 8.73 22.72 3.11
N THR A 5 8.47 22.89 4.41
CA THR A 5 9.52 22.79 5.43
C THR A 5 9.93 21.33 5.66
N LYS A 6 11.07 21.14 6.33
CA LYS A 6 11.58 19.81 6.71
C LYS A 6 10.59 19.09 7.63
N GLU A 7 10.04 19.81 8.60
CA GLU A 7 9.06 19.32 9.55
C GLU A 7 7.77 18.88 8.84
N GLU A 8 7.28 19.66 7.87
CA GLU A 8 6.09 19.31 7.08
C GLU A 8 6.27 18.03 6.25
N LEU A 9 7.49 17.80 5.72
CA LEU A 9 7.81 16.58 4.97
C LEU A 9 7.90 15.35 5.88
N PHE A 10 8.43 15.52 7.10
CA PHE A 10 8.49 14.45 8.09
C PHE A 10 7.08 14.04 8.56
N GLU A 11 6.24 15.01 8.92
CA GLU A 11 4.85 14.74 9.33
C GLU A 11 4.05 14.04 8.22
N GLU A 12 4.23 14.47 6.97
CA GLU A 12 3.60 13.82 5.83
C GLU A 12 4.08 12.38 5.66
N TYR A 13 5.38 12.13 5.80
CA TYR A 13 5.94 10.78 5.72
C TYR A 13 5.36 9.87 6.81
N SER A 14 5.30 10.33 8.06
CA SER A 14 4.71 9.57 9.17
C SER A 14 3.24 9.24 8.92
N ARG A 15 2.46 10.19 8.40
CA ARG A 15 1.06 9.94 8.03
C ARG A 15 0.94 8.89 6.92
N LEU A 16 1.82 8.93 5.92
CA LEU A 16 1.84 7.93 4.85
C LEU A 16 2.19 6.54 5.39
N GLU A 17 3.09 6.44 6.37
CA GLU A 17 3.44 5.17 7.02
C GLU A 17 2.28 4.54 7.81
N GLU A 18 1.48 5.35 8.51
CA GLU A 18 0.26 4.86 9.17
C GLU A 18 -0.77 4.35 8.16
N GLN A 19 -0.96 5.08 7.05
CA GLN A 19 -1.87 4.68 5.98
C GLN A 19 -1.41 3.39 5.28
N GLU A 20 -0.10 3.25 5.05
CA GLU A 20 0.52 2.04 4.50
C GLU A 20 0.26 0.83 5.40
N THR A 21 0.48 0.98 6.71
CA THR A 21 0.21 -0.07 7.71
C THR A 21 -1.25 -0.53 7.66
N ARG A 22 -2.19 0.42 7.53
CA ARG A 22 -3.62 0.09 7.40
C ARG A 22 -3.92 -0.68 6.11
N LEU A 23 -3.33 -0.30 4.99
CA LEU A 23 -3.52 -1.00 3.71
C LEU A 23 -2.99 -2.43 3.76
N PHE A 24 -1.84 -2.67 4.39
CA PHE A 24 -1.35 -4.04 4.62
C PHE A 24 -2.34 -4.88 5.42
N LEU A 25 -2.91 -4.34 6.49
CA LEU A 25 -3.93 -5.05 7.28
C LEU A 25 -5.19 -5.35 6.47
N GLN A 26 -5.62 -4.43 5.60
CA GLN A 26 -6.77 -4.63 4.73
C GLN A 26 -6.53 -5.74 3.70
N ILE A 27 -5.35 -5.77 3.07
CA ILE A 27 -4.94 -6.83 2.15
C ILE A 27 -4.88 -8.18 2.86
N GLU A 28 -4.23 -8.25 4.03
CA GLU A 28 -4.15 -9.47 4.83
C GLU A 28 -5.55 -9.97 5.24
N THR A 29 -6.48 -9.05 5.51
CA THR A 29 -7.87 -9.39 5.81
C THR A 29 -8.55 -10.05 4.61
N CYS A 30 -8.36 -9.53 3.39
CA CYS A 30 -8.87 -10.15 2.17
C CYS A 30 -8.31 -11.57 1.98
N GLU A 31 -7.00 -11.77 2.17
CA GLU A 31 -6.35 -13.08 2.06
C GLU A 31 -6.91 -14.08 3.09
N LYS A 32 -7.17 -13.63 4.32
CA LYS A 32 -7.84 -14.43 5.37
C LYS A 32 -9.27 -14.78 5.01
N CYS A 33 -10.03 -13.86 4.40
CA CYS A 33 -11.38 -14.12 3.92
C CYS A 33 -11.38 -15.22 2.84
N VAL A 34 -10.51 -15.11 1.84
CA VAL A 34 -10.36 -16.14 0.79
C VAL A 34 -10.04 -17.49 1.42
N SER A 35 -9.05 -17.54 2.31
CA SER A 35 -8.66 -18.78 3.01
C SER A 35 -9.83 -19.38 3.79
N GLY A 36 -10.62 -18.55 4.49
CA GLY A 36 -11.79 -18.98 5.24
C GLY A 36 -12.89 -19.54 4.35
N ILE A 37 -13.19 -18.88 3.22
CA ILE A 37 -14.19 -19.34 2.25
C ILE A 37 -13.79 -20.68 1.65
N LEU A 38 -12.53 -20.82 1.20
CA LEU A 38 -12.01 -22.08 0.67
C LEU A 38 -12.04 -23.20 1.72
N GLY A 39 -11.78 -22.86 2.99
CA GLY A 39 -11.93 -23.80 4.11
C GLY A 39 -13.36 -24.31 4.27
N GLN A 40 -14.37 -23.44 4.16
CA GLN A 40 -15.77 -23.85 4.19
C GLN A 40 -16.14 -24.74 3.00
N LEU A 41 -15.65 -24.39 1.80
CA LEU A 41 -15.86 -25.19 0.61
C LEU A 41 -15.27 -26.60 0.73
N TYR A 42 -14.08 -26.72 1.32
CA TYR A 42 -13.46 -28.02 1.60
C TYR A 42 -14.31 -28.87 2.56
N LEU A 43 -14.89 -28.27 3.60
CA LEU A 43 -15.64 -28.98 4.63
C LEU A 43 -17.08 -29.34 4.20
N HIS A 44 -17.70 -28.53 3.34
CA HIS A 44 -19.14 -28.55 3.08
C HIS A 44 -19.49 -28.41 1.59
N GLY A 45 -18.56 -28.73 0.68
CA GLY A 45 -18.73 -28.47 -0.76
C GLY A 45 -19.93 -29.15 -1.43
N ASP A 46 -20.48 -30.21 -0.84
CA ASP A 46 -21.72 -30.86 -1.29
C ASP A 46 -22.99 -30.04 -0.97
N LYS A 47 -22.89 -29.08 -0.05
CA LYS A 47 -23.99 -28.26 0.47
C LYS A 47 -23.85 -26.77 0.13
N ILE A 48 -22.81 -26.42 -0.61
CA ILE A 48 -22.50 -25.03 -0.98
C ILE A 48 -22.68 -24.87 -2.48
N ASP A 49 -23.40 -23.82 -2.87
CA ASP A 49 -23.52 -23.44 -4.27
C ASP A 49 -22.20 -22.85 -4.78
N LEU A 50 -21.58 -23.50 -5.76
CA LEU A 50 -20.25 -23.14 -6.26
C LEU A 50 -20.23 -21.77 -6.95
N LEU A 51 -21.27 -21.47 -7.74
CA LEU A 51 -21.35 -20.19 -8.47
C LEU A 51 -21.42 -19.02 -7.50
N THR A 52 -22.20 -19.15 -6.42
CA THR A 52 -22.25 -18.14 -5.36
C THR A 52 -20.89 -17.95 -4.68
N ILE A 53 -20.13 -19.03 -4.44
CA ILE A 53 -18.78 -18.92 -3.88
C ILE A 53 -17.82 -18.22 -4.84
N GLU A 54 -17.88 -18.54 -6.13
CA GLU A 54 -17.06 -17.88 -7.15
C GLU A 54 -17.35 -16.38 -7.21
N ASP A 55 -18.63 -15.98 -7.15
CA ASP A 55 -19.03 -14.57 -7.10
C ASP A 55 -18.48 -13.87 -5.85
N VAL A 56 -18.61 -14.48 -4.67
CA VAL A 56 -18.09 -13.92 -3.42
C VAL A 56 -16.57 -13.81 -3.45
N LEU A 57 -15.86 -14.84 -3.91
CA LEU A 57 -14.40 -14.83 -4.04
C LEU A 57 -13.94 -13.74 -5.02
N THR A 58 -14.67 -13.56 -6.12
CA THR A 58 -14.41 -12.48 -7.09
C THR A 58 -14.56 -11.10 -6.45
N LEU A 59 -15.60 -10.89 -5.64
CA LEU A 59 -15.78 -9.63 -4.91
C LEU A 59 -14.64 -9.35 -3.94
N VAL A 60 -14.21 -10.35 -3.16
CA VAL A 60 -13.08 -10.22 -2.22
C VAL A 60 -11.79 -9.93 -2.98
N HIS A 61 -11.53 -10.65 -4.07
CA HIS A 61 -10.35 -10.46 -4.89
C HIS A 61 -10.29 -9.07 -5.52
N ASN A 62 -11.39 -8.60 -6.11
CA ASN A 62 -11.46 -7.25 -6.66
C ASN A 62 -11.17 -6.20 -5.58
N LYS A 63 -11.69 -6.40 -4.37
CA LYS A 63 -11.44 -5.48 -3.25
C LYS A 63 -9.97 -5.49 -2.81
N GLU A 64 -9.33 -6.65 -2.79
CA GLU A 64 -7.89 -6.78 -2.54
C GLU A 64 -7.06 -6.02 -3.60
N GLN A 65 -7.43 -6.14 -4.89
CA GLN A 65 -6.75 -5.43 -5.98
C GLN A 65 -6.87 -3.91 -5.85
N GLU A 66 -8.03 -3.40 -5.41
CA GLU A 66 -8.19 -1.98 -5.09
C GLU A 66 -7.19 -1.53 -4.02
N PHE A 67 -7.09 -2.28 -2.91
CA PHE A 67 -6.14 -1.95 -1.83
C PHE A 67 -4.67 -2.04 -2.28
N ARG A 68 -4.31 -3.06 -3.07
CA ARG A 68 -2.96 -3.17 -3.64
C ARG A 68 -2.62 -2.01 -4.56
N THR A 69 -3.60 -1.53 -5.33
CA THR A 69 -3.44 -0.36 -6.21
C THR A 69 -3.25 0.92 -5.39
N GLU A 70 -4.06 1.11 -4.33
CA GLU A 70 -3.92 2.23 -3.41
C GLU A 70 -2.55 2.22 -2.71
N LEU A 71 -2.10 1.04 -2.26
CA LEU A 71 -0.79 0.85 -1.65
C LEU A 71 0.35 1.24 -2.60
N LEU A 72 0.27 0.84 -3.87
CA LEU A 72 1.27 1.21 -4.87
C LEU A 72 1.36 2.73 -5.05
N HIS A 73 0.22 3.41 -5.15
CA HIS A 73 0.18 4.87 -5.25
C HIS A 73 0.72 5.57 -3.99
N LEU A 74 0.41 5.01 -2.82
CA LEU A 74 0.91 5.51 -1.55
C LEU A 74 2.44 5.38 -1.48
N GLN A 75 2.98 4.21 -1.82
CA GLN A 75 4.42 3.95 -1.82
C GLN A 75 5.16 4.87 -2.78
N LEU A 76 4.61 5.10 -3.98
CA LEU A 76 5.13 6.09 -4.91
C LEU A 76 5.21 7.49 -4.27
N THR A 77 4.13 7.91 -3.61
CA THR A 77 4.07 9.22 -2.93
C THR A 77 5.09 9.29 -1.80
N LYS A 78 5.16 8.25 -0.96
CA LYS A 78 6.09 8.14 0.17
C LYS A 78 7.54 8.25 -0.29
N MET A 79 7.92 7.56 -1.37
CA MET A 79 9.26 7.67 -1.97
C MET A 79 9.58 9.08 -2.46
N MET A 80 8.61 9.78 -3.07
CA MET A 80 8.80 11.16 -3.50
C MET A 80 8.96 12.14 -2.32
N VAL A 81 8.24 11.92 -1.22
CA VAL A 81 8.39 12.70 0.01
C VAL A 81 9.76 12.46 0.64
N SER A 82 10.20 11.19 0.75
CA SER A 82 11.54 10.85 1.24
C SER A 82 12.64 11.48 0.40
N PHE A 83 12.50 11.45 -0.93
CA PHE A 83 13.44 12.10 -1.84
C PHE A 83 13.53 13.61 -1.58
N ARG A 84 12.38 14.29 -1.46
CA ARG A 84 12.33 15.73 -1.16
C ARG A 84 12.93 16.08 0.20
N HIS A 85 12.63 15.27 1.22
CA HIS A 85 13.22 15.43 2.55
C HIS A 85 14.74 15.26 2.51
N SER A 86 15.23 14.20 1.85
CA SER A 86 16.67 13.94 1.69
C SER A 86 17.39 15.04 0.88
N LYS A 87 16.73 15.61 -0.13
CA LYS A 87 17.22 16.78 -0.86
C LYS A 87 17.29 18.03 0.05
N ALA A 88 16.25 18.27 0.85
CA ALA A 88 16.17 19.42 1.76
C ALA A 88 17.22 19.37 2.88
N ILE A 89 17.64 18.18 3.32
CA ILE A 89 18.71 17.99 4.32
C ILE A 89 20.12 17.85 3.71
N GLY A 90 20.25 17.91 2.38
CA GLY A 90 21.54 17.87 1.67
C GLY A 90 22.19 16.48 1.54
N GLU A 91 21.47 15.40 1.91
CA GLU A 91 21.97 14.02 1.84
C GLU A 91 21.90 13.44 0.41
N ASN A 92 21.00 13.95 -0.44
CA ASN A 92 20.78 13.47 -1.81
C ASN A 92 21.23 14.49 -2.87
N ARG A 93 22.49 14.96 -2.81
CA ARG A 93 23.06 15.76 -3.90
C ARG A 93 23.33 14.84 -5.11
N PRO A 94 22.76 15.14 -6.30
CA PRO A 94 23.18 14.50 -7.55
C PRO A 94 24.70 14.61 -7.69
N LEU A 95 25.34 13.57 -8.23
CA LEU A 95 26.80 13.55 -8.45
C LEU A 95 27.28 14.71 -9.36
N GLU A 96 26.37 15.27 -10.16
CA GLU A 96 26.63 16.39 -11.08
C GLU A 96 26.77 17.75 -10.38
N ASP A 97 26.33 17.88 -9.12
CA ASP A 97 26.46 19.11 -8.31
C ASP A 97 27.64 19.05 -7.31
N ARG A 98 28.52 18.05 -7.43
CA ARG A 98 29.79 18.05 -6.70
C ARG A 98 30.78 18.82 -7.54
N ASP A 99 30.86 20.13 -7.26
CA ASP A 99 31.95 20.96 -7.77
C ASP A 99 33.28 20.20 -7.59
N GLU A 100 33.98 20.00 -8.70
CA GLU A 100 35.39 19.63 -8.70
C GLU A 100 36.17 20.78 -8.06
N GLU A 101 36.42 20.73 -6.76
CA GLU A 101 37.53 21.46 -6.11
C GLU A 101 37.97 20.80 -4.80
#